data_AF-A0A4E9F711-F1
#
_entry.id   AF-A0A4E9F711-F1
#
_cell.length_a   1.000
_cell.length_b   1.000
_cell.length_c   1.000
_cell.angle_alpha   90.00
_cell.angle_beta   90.00
_cell.angle_gamma   90.00
#
_symmetry.space_group_name_H-M   'P 1'
#
loop_
_entity.id
_entity.type
_entity.pdbx_description
1 polymer ?
#
loop_
_entity_poly.entity_id
_entity_poly.type
_entity_poly.pdbx_seq_one_letter_code
_entity_poly.pdbx_strand_id
1 'polypeptide(L)'
;MRNNNSKWRAYWCTITPGVIHLWPLHKSTTVRNRRTIAIDQTSSVQIGTFDEERFTWLLTAESKRKYEFGHFDELRRKHWILTMNLAIERRSVEDLQKYDRECSRSTEYPILRDKNLSWRLALECENERLMQLLDDQRRALRDEEIVRTIATRMLDEERERREKLEEKLQSLVRNRDGNCNNNPGTTKAFLEVSSFEILDKNIS
;
A
#
# COMPACT_ATOMS: atom_id res chain seq x y z
N MET A 1 -37.24 8.75 -15.53
CA MET A 1 -37.82 7.60 -16.26
C MET A 1 -36.78 6.49 -16.35
N ARG A 2 -36.81 5.51 -15.43
CA ARG A 2 -35.98 4.29 -15.48
C ARG A 2 -36.76 3.25 -16.27
N ASN A 3 -36.26 2.86 -17.44
CA ASN A 3 -36.93 1.91 -18.32
C ASN A 3 -36.18 0.57 -18.33
N ASN A 4 -36.85 -0.46 -17.82
CA ASN A 4 -36.77 -1.89 -18.15
C ASN A 4 -35.43 -2.64 -18.12
N ASN A 5 -35.16 -3.29 -16.99
CA ASN A 5 -34.77 -4.72 -16.89
C ASN A 5 -33.65 -5.25 -17.81
N SER A 6 -32.65 -4.45 -18.14
CA SER A 6 -31.47 -4.91 -18.88
C SER A 6 -30.47 -5.55 -17.93
N LYS A 7 -30.64 -6.85 -17.65
CA LYS A 7 -29.63 -7.64 -16.94
C LYS A 7 -28.32 -7.63 -17.74
N TRP A 8 -27.23 -7.16 -17.11
CA TRP A 8 -25.89 -7.21 -17.70
C TRP A 8 -25.54 -8.62 -18.19
N ARG A 9 -24.88 -8.69 -19.34
CA ARG A 9 -24.42 -9.96 -19.94
C ARG A 9 -22.97 -9.81 -20.36
N ALA A 10 -22.17 -10.83 -20.07
CA ALA A 10 -20.78 -10.87 -20.48
C ALA A 10 -20.64 -11.33 -21.93
N TYR A 11 -19.78 -10.64 -22.68
CA TYR A 11 -19.46 -10.93 -24.06
C TYR A 11 -17.95 -10.92 -24.26
N TRP A 12 -17.47 -11.80 -25.13
CA TRP A 12 -16.21 -11.56 -25.84
C TRP A 12 -16.46 -10.48 -26.90
N CYS A 13 -15.57 -9.48 -26.98
CA CYS A 13 -15.74 -8.33 -27.86
C CYS A 13 -14.53 -8.18 -28.78
N THR A 14 -14.78 -7.94 -30.07
CA THR A 14 -13.74 -7.47 -31.00
C THR A 14 -14.25 -6.26 -31.75
N ILE A 15 -13.38 -5.27 -31.91
CA ILE A 15 -13.67 -4.03 -32.63
C ILE A 15 -12.78 -3.98 -33.86
N THR A 16 -13.39 -3.75 -35.02
CA THR A 16 -12.70 -3.43 -36.26
C THR A 16 -13.32 -2.16 -36.86
N PRO A 17 -12.62 -1.44 -37.73
CA PRO A 17 -13.20 -0.32 -38.46
C PRO A 17 -14.59 -0.64 -39.01
N GLY A 18 -15.58 0.19 -38.68
CA GLY A 18 -16.96 0.03 -39.14
C GLY A 18 -17.82 -1.01 -38.40
N VAL A 19 -17.25 -1.87 -37.53
CA VAL A 19 -18.06 -2.91 -36.87
C VAL A 19 -17.53 -3.36 -35.50
N ILE A 20 -18.47 -3.63 -34.59
CA ILE A 20 -18.21 -4.28 -33.30
C ILE A 20 -18.89 -5.64 -33.29
N HIS A 21 -18.14 -6.67 -32.92
CA HIS A 21 -18.64 -8.03 -32.79
C HIS A 21 -18.66 -8.47 -31.33
N LEU A 22 -19.80 -9.04 -30.91
CA LEU A 22 -20.02 -9.52 -29.55
C LEU A 22 -20.43 -10.99 -29.57
N TRP A 23 -19.68 -11.84 -28.88
CA TRP A 23 -20.00 -13.26 -28.69
C TRP A 23 -20.42 -13.48 -27.24
N PRO A 24 -21.65 -13.95 -26.99
CA PRO A 24 -22.09 -14.23 -25.63
C PRO A 24 -21.26 -15.37 -25.02
N LEU A 25 -20.71 -15.17 -23.82
CA LEU A 25 -19.86 -16.18 -23.17
C LEU A 25 -20.61 -17.46 -22.76
N HIS A 26 -21.95 -17.40 -22.69
CA HIS A 26 -22.80 -18.55 -22.37
C HIS A 26 -23.16 -19.41 -23.59
N LYS A 27 -22.63 -19.11 -24.78
CA LYS A 27 -22.86 -19.86 -26.02
C LYS A 27 -21.53 -20.21 -26.69
N SER A 28 -21.55 -21.20 -27.58
CA SER A 28 -20.40 -21.49 -28.42
C SER A 28 -20.05 -20.31 -29.33
N THR A 29 -18.76 -20.03 -29.47
CA THR A 29 -18.17 -18.93 -30.26
C THR A 29 -18.26 -19.20 -31.75
N THR A 30 -19.49 -19.21 -32.28
CA THR A 30 -19.77 -19.37 -33.72
C THR A 30 -20.25 -18.06 -34.35
N VAL A 31 -20.09 -17.93 -35.67
CA VAL A 31 -20.55 -16.75 -36.43
C VAL A 31 -22.06 -16.52 -36.28
N ARG A 32 -22.87 -17.58 -36.14
CA ARG A 32 -24.32 -17.49 -35.95
C ARG A 32 -24.73 -16.90 -34.61
N ASN A 33 -23.91 -17.10 -33.57
CA ASN A 33 -24.18 -16.60 -32.21
C ASN A 33 -23.65 -15.18 -31.98
N ARG A 34 -22.95 -14.61 -32.96
CA ARG A 34 -22.34 -13.29 -32.90
C ARG A 34 -23.39 -12.19 -33.09
N ARG A 35 -23.40 -11.21 -32.21
CA ARG A 35 -24.08 -9.94 -32.43
C ARG A 35 -23.13 -8.98 -33.13
N THR A 36 -23.65 -8.24 -34.09
CA THR A 36 -22.90 -7.26 -34.87
C THR A 36 -23.53 -5.89 -34.64
N ILE A 37 -22.70 -4.92 -34.28
CA ILE A 37 -23.08 -3.51 -34.16
C ILE A 37 -22.31 -2.78 -35.25
N ALA A 38 -23.02 -2.28 -36.26
CA ALA A 38 -22.44 -1.39 -37.26
C ALA A 38 -22.16 -0.04 -36.61
N ILE A 39 -20.96 0.48 -36.86
CA ILE A 39 -20.52 1.81 -36.43
C ILE A 39 -20.05 2.58 -37.67
N ASP A 40 -20.27 3.87 -37.64
CA ASP A 40 -19.95 4.79 -38.73
C ASP A 40 -19.50 6.13 -38.12
N GLN A 41 -19.24 7.13 -38.96
CA GLN A 41 -18.81 8.44 -38.47
C GLN A 41 -19.92 9.26 -37.79
N THR A 42 -21.18 8.84 -37.88
CA THR A 42 -22.27 9.44 -37.11
C THR A 42 -22.41 8.82 -35.72
N SER A 43 -21.75 7.69 -35.49
CA SER A 43 -21.69 7.03 -34.21
C SER A 43 -20.86 7.83 -33.21
N SER A 44 -21.18 7.73 -31.93
CA SER A 44 -20.46 8.43 -30.87
C SER A 44 -20.39 7.62 -29.58
N VAL A 45 -19.32 7.82 -28.82
CA VAL A 45 -19.10 7.19 -27.52
C VAL A 45 -19.13 8.26 -26.44
N GLN A 46 -19.95 8.06 -25.42
CA GLN A 46 -20.06 8.94 -24.26
C GLN A 46 -19.56 8.23 -23.01
N ILE A 47 -18.73 8.93 -22.24
CA ILE A 47 -18.26 8.44 -20.93
C ILE A 47 -19.46 8.34 -20.00
N GLY A 48 -19.65 7.17 -19.40
CA GLY A 48 -20.66 6.93 -18.38
C GLY A 48 -20.12 7.11 -16.95
N THR A 49 -20.96 6.81 -15.98
CA THR A 49 -20.64 6.87 -14.55
C THR A 49 -20.06 5.55 -14.05
N PHE A 50 -19.62 5.53 -12.79
CA PHE A 50 -19.41 4.27 -12.08
C PHE A 50 -20.75 3.86 -11.46
N ASP A 51 -21.32 2.76 -11.92
CA ASP A 51 -22.60 2.22 -11.46
C ASP A 51 -22.55 0.69 -11.39
N GLU A 52 -23.21 0.11 -10.40
CA GLU A 52 -23.21 -1.35 -10.13
C GLU A 52 -21.81 -1.99 -10.19
N GLU A 53 -20.81 -1.37 -9.58
CA GLU A 53 -19.40 -1.79 -9.56
C GLU A 53 -18.71 -1.82 -10.95
N ARG A 54 -19.25 -1.07 -11.92
CA ARG A 54 -18.74 -1.03 -13.29
C ARG A 54 -18.53 0.40 -13.74
N PHE A 55 -17.41 0.63 -14.40
CA PHE A 55 -17.17 1.85 -15.16
C PHE A 55 -17.90 1.72 -16.50
N THR A 56 -18.95 2.53 -16.71
CA THR A 56 -19.80 2.42 -17.89
C THR A 56 -19.44 3.42 -19.00
N TRP A 57 -19.89 3.12 -20.21
CA TRP A 57 -19.90 4.04 -21.35
C TRP A 57 -21.03 3.68 -22.31
N LEU A 58 -21.50 4.68 -23.06
CA LEU A 58 -22.63 4.56 -23.96
C LEU A 58 -22.17 4.74 -25.41
N LEU A 59 -22.41 3.73 -26.24
CA LEU A 59 -22.24 3.80 -27.68
C LEU A 59 -23.58 4.12 -28.34
N THR A 60 -23.64 5.20 -29.10
CA THR A 60 -24.73 5.46 -30.04
C THR A 60 -24.27 5.07 -31.44
N ALA A 61 -24.88 4.04 -32.02
CA ALA A 61 -24.56 3.53 -33.35
C ALA A 61 -25.29 4.29 -34.47
N GLU A 62 -24.94 4.01 -35.74
CA GLU A 62 -25.54 4.58 -36.97
C GLU A 62 -27.08 4.63 -36.93
N SER A 63 -27.70 3.54 -36.49
CA SER A 63 -29.16 3.41 -36.37
C SER A 63 -29.80 4.21 -35.21
N LYS A 64 -29.03 5.09 -34.56
CA LYS A 64 -29.36 5.75 -33.27
C LYS A 64 -29.68 4.77 -32.13
N ARG A 65 -29.36 3.48 -32.33
CA ARG A 65 -29.45 2.47 -31.27
C ARG A 65 -28.34 2.72 -30.26
N LYS A 66 -28.73 2.65 -28.99
CA LYS A 66 -27.84 2.86 -27.85
C LYS A 66 -27.45 1.53 -27.24
N TYR A 67 -26.15 1.35 -27.01
CA TYR A 67 -25.57 0.17 -26.37
C TYR A 67 -24.76 0.63 -25.17
N GLU A 68 -25.15 0.16 -24.00
CA GLU A 68 -24.40 0.42 -22.77
C GLU A 68 -23.39 -0.70 -22.54
N PHE A 69 -22.16 -0.29 -22.25
CA PHE A 69 -21.05 -1.17 -21.93
C PHE A 69 -20.54 -0.86 -20.53
N GLY A 70 -19.90 -1.85 -19.90
CA GLY A 70 -19.31 -1.70 -18.57
C GLY A 70 -18.09 -2.60 -18.40
N HIS A 71 -17.12 -2.13 -17.62
CA HIS A 71 -15.93 -2.88 -17.23
C HIS A 71 -15.61 -2.65 -15.75
N PHE A 72 -15.03 -3.63 -15.07
CA PHE A 72 -14.62 -3.53 -13.66
C PHE A 72 -13.34 -2.70 -13.43
N ASP A 73 -12.73 -2.19 -14.50
CA ASP A 73 -11.42 -1.52 -14.47
C ASP A 73 -11.51 -0.24 -15.30
N GLU A 74 -11.16 0.89 -14.67
CA GLU A 74 -11.23 2.20 -15.27
C GLU A 74 -10.24 2.37 -16.44
N LEU A 75 -9.04 1.79 -16.33
CA LEU A 75 -8.04 1.83 -17.38
C LEU A 75 -8.52 1.06 -18.60
N ARG A 76 -9.17 -0.08 -18.37
CA ARG A 76 -9.81 -0.85 -19.45
C ARG A 76 -10.97 -0.12 -20.08
N ARG A 77 -11.82 0.59 -19.31
CA ARG A 77 -12.84 1.48 -19.89
C ARG A 77 -12.19 2.53 -20.80
N LYS A 78 -11.16 3.24 -20.33
CA LYS A 78 -10.47 4.28 -21.11
C LYS A 78 -9.93 3.71 -22.42
N HIS A 79 -9.30 2.54 -22.35
CA HIS A 79 -8.80 1.84 -23.53
C HIS A 79 -9.93 1.50 -24.52
N TRP A 80 -11.03 0.90 -24.05
CA TRP A 80 -12.16 0.54 -24.92
C TRP A 80 -12.81 1.75 -25.60
N ILE A 81 -13.00 2.87 -24.87
CA ILE A 81 -13.54 4.11 -25.43
C ILE A 81 -12.62 4.64 -26.53
N LEU A 82 -11.30 4.67 -26.28
CA LEU A 82 -10.31 5.10 -27.28
C LEU A 82 -10.39 4.21 -28.53
N THR A 83 -10.42 2.89 -28.36
CA THR A 83 -10.51 1.95 -29.49
C THR A 83 -11.81 2.12 -30.28
N MET A 84 -12.95 2.32 -29.61
CA MET A 84 -14.22 2.56 -30.29
C MET A 84 -14.21 3.88 -31.07
N ASN A 85 -13.70 4.96 -30.48
CA ASN A 85 -13.55 6.25 -31.17
C ASN A 85 -12.63 6.11 -32.39
N LEU A 86 -11.51 5.39 -32.25
CA LEU A 86 -10.62 5.16 -33.38
C LEU A 86 -11.29 4.36 -34.51
N ALA A 87 -12.09 3.35 -34.18
CA ALA A 87 -12.85 2.57 -35.16
C ALA A 87 -14.02 3.34 -35.80
N ILE A 88 -14.50 4.40 -35.14
CA ILE A 88 -15.49 5.36 -35.68
C ILE A 88 -14.80 6.33 -36.64
N GLU A 89 -13.64 6.85 -36.26
CA GLU A 89 -12.86 7.80 -37.07
C GLU A 89 -12.28 7.17 -38.34
N ARG A 90 -11.69 5.97 -38.21
CA ARG A 90 -11.05 5.23 -39.30
C ARG A 90 -12.07 4.31 -39.95
N ARG A 91 -12.37 4.55 -41.23
CA ARG A 91 -13.45 3.86 -41.95
C ARG A 91 -13.07 2.46 -42.42
N SER A 92 -11.78 2.23 -42.65
CA SER A 92 -11.27 0.96 -43.15
C SER A 92 -10.04 0.49 -42.39
N VAL A 93 -9.68 -0.77 -42.62
CA VAL A 93 -8.45 -1.36 -42.07
C VAL A 93 -7.22 -0.65 -42.63
N GLU A 94 -7.26 -0.20 -43.89
CA GLU A 94 -6.19 0.57 -44.53
C GLU A 94 -6.00 1.95 -43.87
N ASP A 95 -7.09 2.63 -43.53
CA ASP A 95 -7.05 3.90 -42.79
C ASP A 95 -6.42 3.73 -41.41
N LEU A 96 -6.77 2.63 -40.73
CA LEU A 96 -6.20 2.28 -39.42
C LEU A 96 -4.71 1.97 -39.54
N GLN A 97 -4.30 1.18 -40.54
CA GLN A 97 -2.88 0.90 -40.81
C GLN A 97 -2.08 2.16 -41.17
N LYS A 98 -2.69 3.12 -41.87
CA LYS A 98 -2.06 4.41 -42.17
C LYS A 98 -1.87 5.22 -40.89
N TYR A 99 -2.89 5.28 -40.04
CA TYR A 99 -2.83 5.92 -38.73
C TYR A 99 -1.74 5.29 -37.85
N ASP A 100 -1.67 3.97 -37.75
CA ASP A 100 -0.66 3.27 -36.95
C ASP A 100 0.77 3.58 -37.44
N ARG A 101 0.97 3.64 -38.76
CA ARG A 101 2.26 4.04 -39.36
C ARG A 101 2.62 5.50 -39.05
N GLU A 102 1.64 6.39 -39.03
CA GLU A 102 1.83 7.81 -38.73
C GLU A 102 2.11 8.04 -37.24
N CYS A 103 1.36 7.39 -36.35
CA CYS A 103 1.60 7.38 -34.91
C CYS A 103 2.98 6.82 -34.56
N SER A 104 3.42 5.76 -35.25
CA SER A 104 4.76 5.19 -35.06
C SER A 104 5.88 6.16 -35.44
N ARG A 105 5.59 7.13 -36.31
CA ARG A 105 6.53 8.18 -36.73
C ARG A 105 6.41 9.45 -35.89
N SER A 106 5.35 9.59 -35.08
CA SER A 106 5.15 10.76 -34.23
C SER A 106 6.16 10.80 -33.09
N THR A 107 6.86 11.93 -32.96
CA THR A 107 7.87 12.21 -31.94
C THR A 107 7.32 12.26 -30.51
N GLU A 108 5.99 12.30 -30.34
CA GLU A 108 5.35 12.32 -29.01
C GLU A 108 5.51 10.99 -28.26
N TYR A 109 5.56 9.86 -28.97
CA TYR A 109 5.71 8.54 -28.36
C TYR A 109 7.10 8.35 -27.72
N PRO A 110 8.21 8.72 -28.39
CA PRO A 110 9.53 8.83 -27.74
C PRO A 110 9.55 9.75 -26.51
N ILE A 111 8.98 10.96 -26.60
CA ILE A 111 9.02 11.95 -25.50
C ILE A 111 8.25 11.45 -24.27
N LEU A 112 7.09 10.81 -24.47
CA LEU A 112 6.32 10.21 -23.38
C LEU A 112 7.04 9.00 -22.77
N ARG A 113 7.74 8.21 -23.59
CA ARG A 113 8.58 7.10 -23.12
C ARG A 113 9.72 7.59 -22.23
N ASP A 114 10.37 8.68 -22.61
CA ASP A 114 11.49 9.28 -21.86
C ASP A 114 11.01 9.89 -20.53
N LYS A 115 9.86 10.58 -20.53
CA LYS A 115 9.23 11.07 -19.29
C LYS A 115 8.82 9.93 -18.36
N ASN A 116 8.25 8.85 -18.90
CA ASN A 116 7.87 7.69 -18.10
C ASN A 116 9.10 7.01 -17.49
N LEU A 117 10.19 6.88 -18.25
CA LEU A 117 11.47 6.38 -17.75
C LEU A 117 12.02 7.29 -16.65
N SER A 118 12.01 8.60 -16.85
CA SER A 118 12.44 9.58 -15.84
C SER A 118 11.65 9.45 -14.53
N TRP A 119 10.32 9.33 -14.60
CA TRP A 119 9.48 9.13 -13.42
C TRP A 119 9.76 7.80 -12.73
N ARG A 120 9.98 6.72 -13.48
CA ARG A 120 10.35 5.42 -12.91
C ARG A 120 11.66 5.48 -12.15
N LEU A 121 12.70 6.06 -12.76
CA LEU A 121 14.01 6.21 -12.12
C LEU A 121 13.92 7.08 -10.86
N ALA A 122 13.11 8.15 -10.88
CA ALA A 122 12.88 8.98 -9.70
C ALA A 122 12.20 8.20 -8.56
N LEU A 123 11.20 7.38 -8.89
CA LEU A 123 10.52 6.52 -7.91
C LEU A 123 11.45 5.42 -7.37
N GLU A 124 12.26 4.80 -8.22
CA GLU A 124 13.25 3.79 -7.82
C GLU A 124 14.29 4.39 -6.86
N CYS A 125 14.81 5.59 -7.16
CA CYS A 125 15.73 6.32 -6.29
C CYS A 125 15.11 6.67 -4.94
N GLU A 126 13.87 7.17 -4.92
CA GLU A 126 13.18 7.49 -3.67
C GLU A 126 12.88 6.24 -2.84
N ASN A 127 12.55 5.12 -3.49
CA ASN A 127 12.34 3.85 -2.79
C ASN A 127 13.64 3.33 -2.16
N GLU A 128 14.77 3.41 -2.88
CA GLU A 128 16.09 3.06 -2.34
C GLU A 128 16.46 3.93 -1.13
N ARG A 129 16.22 5.25 -1.23
CA ARG A 129 16.41 6.19 -0.12
C ARG A 129 15.57 5.83 1.11
N LEU A 130 14.30 5.46 0.91
CA LEU A 130 13.40 5.06 1.99
C LEU A 130 13.80 3.73 2.62
N MET A 131 14.23 2.74 1.82
CA MET A 131 14.75 1.48 2.34
C MET A 131 15.99 1.68 3.21
N GLN A 132 16.93 2.54 2.76
CA GLN A 132 18.12 2.86 3.53
C GLN A 132 17.77 3.49 4.88
N LEU A 133 16.84 4.46 4.89
CA LEU A 133 16.38 5.10 6.11
C LEU A 133 15.75 4.10 7.09
N LEU A 134 14.98 3.15 6.57
CA LEU A 134 14.34 2.11 7.37
C LEU A 134 15.37 1.16 8.00
N ASP A 135 16.41 0.79 7.26
CA ASP A 135 17.49 -0.05 7.78
C ASP A 135 18.36 0.68 8.81
N ASP A 136 18.56 1.99 8.66
CA ASP A 136 19.22 2.83 9.66
C ASP A 136 18.40 2.88 10.96
N GLN A 137 17.09 3.09 10.87
CA GLN A 137 16.20 3.06 12.04
C GLN A 137 16.20 1.70 12.74
N ARG A 138 16.17 0.60 11.96
CA ARG A 138 16.28 -0.75 12.51
C ARG A 138 17.59 -1.00 13.22
N ARG A 139 18.70 -0.45 12.71
CA ARG A 139 20.02 -0.53 13.38
C ARG A 139 19.99 0.24 14.71
N ALA A 140 19.53 1.49 14.69
CA ALA A 140 19.43 2.31 15.89
C ALA A 140 18.60 1.66 17.01
N LEU A 141 17.45 1.06 16.66
CA LEU A 141 16.61 0.34 17.63
C LEU A 141 17.30 -0.89 18.23
N ARG A 142 18.10 -1.63 17.43
CA ARG A 142 18.87 -2.77 17.95
C ARG A 142 19.95 -2.30 18.92
N ASP A 143 20.65 -1.22 18.57
CA ASP A 143 21.69 -0.66 19.43
C ASP A 143 21.09 -0.17 20.75
N GLU A 144 19.92 0.47 20.71
CA GLU A 144 19.18 0.87 21.91
C GLU A 144 18.83 -0.35 22.79
N GLU A 145 18.34 -1.44 22.19
CA GLU A 145 18.00 -2.66 22.93
C GLU A 145 19.23 -3.34 23.55
N ILE A 146 20.37 -3.31 22.86
CA ILE A 146 21.66 -3.77 23.41
C ILE A 146 22.02 -2.93 24.64
N VAL A 147 21.90 -1.61 24.55
CA VAL A 147 22.18 -0.70 25.67
C VAL A 147 21.25 -0.98 26.86
N ARG A 148 19.95 -1.16 26.63
CA ARG A 148 18.99 -1.52 27.70
C ARG A 148 19.39 -2.83 28.37
N THR A 149 19.70 -3.87 27.58
CA THR A 149 20.12 -5.18 28.09
C THR A 149 21.37 -5.09 28.96
N ILE A 150 22.37 -4.32 28.53
CA ILE A 150 23.60 -4.10 29.30
C ILE A 150 23.29 -3.35 30.60
N ALA A 151 22.48 -2.30 30.54
CA ALA A 151 22.09 -1.52 31.71
C ALA A 151 21.35 -2.37 32.76
N THR A 152 20.39 -3.20 32.34
CA THR A 152 19.69 -4.13 33.23
C THR A 152 20.67 -5.12 33.88
N ARG A 153 21.57 -5.74 33.10
CA ARG A 153 22.57 -6.66 33.64
C ARG A 153 23.49 -5.98 34.67
N MET A 154 23.95 -4.76 34.38
CA MET A 154 24.80 -4.01 35.31
C MET A 154 24.08 -3.69 36.63
N LEU A 155 22.78 -3.35 36.56
CA LEU A 155 21.96 -3.11 37.75
C LEU A 155 21.80 -4.38 38.58
N ASP A 156 21.58 -5.54 37.94
CA ASP A 156 21.45 -6.82 38.63
C ASP A 156 22.77 -7.22 39.31
N GLU A 157 23.92 -7.04 38.64
CA GLU A 157 25.23 -7.30 39.23
C GLU A 157 25.51 -6.39 40.44
N GLU A 158 25.17 -5.10 40.36
CA GLU A 158 25.33 -4.17 41.48
C GLU A 158 24.38 -4.51 42.64
N ARG A 159 23.16 -4.95 42.35
CA ARG A 159 22.22 -5.44 43.36
C ARG A 159 22.78 -6.66 44.08
N GLU A 160 23.29 -7.65 43.35
CA GLU A 160 23.89 -8.84 43.94
C GLU A 160 25.12 -8.51 44.81
N ARG A 161 25.95 -7.55 44.38
CA ARG A 161 27.08 -7.04 45.19
C ARG A 161 26.60 -6.38 46.48
N ARG A 162 25.53 -5.58 46.42
CA ARG A 162 24.92 -4.94 47.60
C ARG A 162 24.35 -5.96 48.57
N GLU A 163 23.59 -6.93 48.08
CA GLU A 163 23.01 -8.00 48.91
C GLU A 163 24.11 -8.80 49.64
N LYS A 164 25.18 -9.19 48.93
CA LYS A 164 26.34 -9.86 49.55
C LYS A 164 27.04 -9.02 50.62
N LEU A 165 27.10 -7.70 50.45
CA LEU A 165 27.69 -6.79 51.43
C LEU A 165 26.78 -6.62 52.65
N GLU A 166 25.46 -6.51 52.44
CA GLU A 166 24.48 -6.45 53.52
C GLU A 166 24.47 -7.73 54.37
N GLU A 167 24.53 -8.91 53.76
CA GLU A 167 24.67 -10.18 54.49
C GLU A 167 25.94 -10.23 55.34
N LYS A 168 27.07 -9.78 54.77
CA LYS A 168 28.34 -9.66 55.51
C LYS A 168 28.22 -8.68 56.67
N LEU A 169 27.60 -7.51 56.47
CA LEU A 169 27.37 -6.55 57.55
C LEU A 169 26.47 -7.13 58.64
N GLN A 170 25.37 -7.78 58.28
CA GLN A 170 24.47 -8.41 59.24
C GLN A 170 25.15 -9.53 60.04
N SER A 171 25.99 -10.35 59.40
CA SER A 171 26.77 -11.38 60.11
C SER A 171 27.81 -10.76 61.05
N LEU A 172 28.49 -9.69 60.65
CA LEU A 172 29.43 -8.96 61.50
C LEU A 172 28.72 -8.29 62.70
N VAL A 173 27.55 -7.70 62.49
CA VAL A 173 26.72 -7.14 63.57
C VAL A 173 26.25 -8.23 64.52
N ARG A 174 25.73 -9.36 64.02
CA ARG A 174 25.37 -10.51 64.88
C ARG A 174 26.55 -11.07 65.67
N ASN A 175 27.73 -11.16 65.06
CA ASN A 175 28.94 -11.61 65.74
C ASN A 175 29.38 -10.61 66.81
N ARG A 176 29.22 -9.30 66.57
CA ARG A 176 29.47 -8.26 67.56
C ARG A 176 28.50 -8.37 68.73
N ASP A 177 27.20 -8.50 68.46
CA ASP A 177 26.16 -8.61 69.49
C ASP A 177 26.28 -9.92 70.30
N GLY A 178 26.66 -11.02 69.64
CA GLY A 178 27.01 -12.29 70.31
C GLY A 178 28.27 -12.20 71.17
N ASN A 179 29.25 -11.38 70.77
CA ASN A 179 30.44 -11.10 71.56
C ASN A 179 30.16 -10.13 72.73
N CYS A 180 29.12 -9.30 72.62
CA CYS A 180 28.64 -8.42 73.69
C CYS A 180 27.82 -9.12 74.79
N ASN A 181 27.38 -10.36 74.58
CA ASN A 181 26.76 -11.19 75.64
C ASN A 181 27.79 -11.79 76.62
N ASN A 182 29.09 -11.54 76.42
CA ASN A 182 30.17 -11.94 77.32
C ASN A 182 30.86 -10.74 78.01
N ASN A 183 30.16 -9.64 78.26
CA ASN A 183 30.43 -8.71 79.37
C ASN A 183 29.42 -7.54 79.39
N PRO A 184 28.78 -7.22 80.54
CA PRO A 184 27.91 -6.05 80.65
C PRO A 184 28.76 -4.81 80.87
N GLY A 185 28.82 -3.94 79.87
CA GLY A 185 29.54 -2.67 79.96
C GLY A 185 29.00 -1.65 78.98
N THR A 186 28.08 -0.81 79.47
CA THR A 186 27.85 0.61 79.15
C THR A 186 28.54 1.10 77.86
N THR A 187 27.84 1.65 76.87
CA THR A 187 27.38 3.05 76.88
C THR A 187 26.44 3.28 75.70
N LYS A 188 25.26 3.85 75.95
CA LYS A 188 24.37 4.45 74.94
C LYS A 188 25.10 5.61 74.24
N ALA A 189 25.28 5.52 72.93
CA ALA A 189 25.52 6.69 72.10
C ALA A 189 24.54 6.65 70.93
N PHE A 190 23.70 7.69 70.92
CA PHE A 190 22.74 8.11 69.92
C PHE A 190 23.24 7.89 68.48
N LEU A 191 22.44 7.22 67.64
CA LEU A 191 22.52 7.33 66.18
C LEU A 191 21.31 8.13 65.72
N GLU A 192 21.54 9.41 65.41
CA GLU A 192 20.63 10.22 64.61
C GLU A 192 20.54 9.59 63.20
N VAL A 193 19.39 8.99 62.92
CA VAL A 193 19.02 8.57 61.56
C VAL A 193 18.50 9.80 60.84
N SER A 194 19.34 10.41 60.01
CA SER A 194 18.90 11.36 58.99
C SER A 194 18.03 10.61 57.98
N SER A 195 16.71 10.74 58.11
CA SER A 195 15.75 10.30 57.12
C SER A 195 15.92 11.14 55.86
N PHE A 196 16.39 10.55 54.76
CA PHE A 196 16.25 11.14 53.43
C PHE A 196 14.97 10.58 52.81
N GLU A 197 13.92 11.40 52.78
CA GLU A 197 12.72 11.16 51.99
C GLU A 197 13.08 11.22 50.50
N ILE A 198 12.89 10.12 49.78
CA ILE A 198 12.82 10.15 48.32
C ILE A 198 11.38 10.54 47.97
N LEU A 199 11.21 11.77 47.47
CA LEU A 199 9.96 12.23 46.90
C LEU A 199 9.73 11.51 45.56
N ASP A 200 8.84 10.52 45.57
CA ASP A 200 8.20 10.00 44.37
C ASP A 200 7.38 11.14 43.73
N LYS A 201 7.85 11.65 42.59
CA LYS A 201 7.02 12.46 41.70
C LYS A 201 6.49 11.57 40.59
N ASN A 202 5.29 11.05 40.83
CA ASN A 202 4.40 10.60 39.80
C ASN A 202 3.79 11.81 39.05
N ILE A 203 3.97 11.79 37.72
CA ILE A 203 3.01 12.15 36.65
C ILE A 203 2.80 13.63 36.33
N SER A 204 3.36 14.05 35.18
CA SER A 204 2.58 14.36 33.96
C SER A 204 3.43 14.15 32.72
#